data_AF-A0A399PGD7-F1
#
_entry.id   AF-A0A399PGD7-F1
#
_cell.length_a   1.000
_cell.length_b   1.000
_cell.length_c   1.000
_cell.angle_alpha   90.00
_cell.angle_beta   90.00
_cell.angle_gamma   90.00
#
_symmetry.space_group_name_H-M   'P 1'
#
loop_
_entity.id
_entity.type
_entity.pdbx_description
1 polymer ?
#
loop_
_entity_poly.entity_id
_entity_poly.type
_entity_poly.pdbx_seq_one_letter_code
_entity_poly.pdbx_strand_id
1 'polypeptide(L)'
;VPSAATEGAPTTASMMRILQATAAAAPFTATPAPVITGKAVIGQRLLATTARWTPAATTSAYAWLVDGVPVSGQTSTAYTVRAADAGSVITVAVTGSRSGYDATTQTSEPTATVPTPVVAPFTAAPTPTIAGSPQVGFTLTARAGTWTPWPTFTYAWTRDGVLIGGQTGVTYRVTEQDRGAALAVTVTGTKTGYATTSRTSDAMTVPGATPTPTPTPTPTAAPT
;
A
#
# COMPACT_ATOMS: atom_id res chain seq x y z
N VAL A 1 79.14 26.60 -35.40
CA VAL A 1 79.52 27.22 -34.11
C VAL A 1 78.48 28.31 -33.80
N PRO A 2 77.85 28.31 -32.62
CA PRO A 2 76.46 28.74 -32.44
C PRO A 2 76.29 29.93 -31.46
N SER A 3 75.12 30.59 -31.47
CA SER A 3 74.50 31.35 -30.36
C SER A 3 73.26 32.09 -30.88
N ALA A 4 72.12 32.21 -30.21
CA ALA A 4 71.70 31.80 -28.87
C ALA A 4 70.15 31.73 -28.85
N ALA A 5 69.63 31.07 -27.82
CA ALA A 5 68.24 30.72 -27.56
C ALA A 5 67.26 31.91 -27.44
N THR A 6 65.97 31.66 -27.69
CA THR A 6 64.86 32.24 -26.91
C THR A 6 63.64 31.29 -27.00
N GLU A 7 63.48 30.54 -25.90
CA GLU A 7 62.23 30.36 -25.14
C GLU A 7 60.93 30.00 -25.89
N GLY A 8 60.48 28.76 -25.69
CA GLY A 8 59.11 28.35 -25.99
C GLY A 8 58.16 28.62 -24.82
N ALA A 9 57.07 29.35 -25.09
CA ALA A 9 55.73 29.29 -24.47
C ALA A 9 54.84 30.41 -25.05
N PRO A 10 53.48 30.35 -25.01
CA PRO A 10 52.61 29.27 -24.56
C PRO A 10 51.68 28.70 -25.65
N THR A 11 51.39 27.40 -25.55
CA THR A 11 50.22 26.75 -26.16
C THR A 11 48.96 27.51 -25.76
N THR A 12 48.17 27.98 -26.73
CA THR A 12 46.94 28.71 -26.44
C THR A 12 45.76 28.06 -27.16
N ALA A 13 45.34 26.92 -26.62
CA ALA A 13 43.93 26.55 -26.60
C ALA A 13 43.15 27.65 -25.84
N SER A 14 42.92 28.80 -26.48
CA SER A 14 42.12 29.91 -25.94
C SER A 14 41.93 31.00 -27.00
N MET A 15 40.98 30.82 -27.91
CA MET A 15 40.31 31.95 -28.60
C MET A 15 38.84 31.67 -28.97
N MET A 16 38.17 30.71 -28.33
CA MET A 16 36.69 30.59 -28.42
C MET A 16 36.11 30.17 -27.07
N ARG A 17 36.37 30.96 -26.02
CA ARG A 17 35.49 30.97 -24.85
C ARG A 17 34.25 31.77 -25.26
N ILE A 18 33.31 31.12 -25.93
CA ILE A 18 31.97 31.68 -26.13
C ILE A 18 31.43 31.92 -24.72
N LEU A 19 31.33 33.19 -24.34
CA LEU A 19 30.44 33.63 -23.28
C LEU A 19 29.04 33.20 -23.73
N GLN A 20 28.60 32.00 -23.35
CA GLN A 20 27.19 31.65 -23.40
C GLN A 20 26.51 32.52 -22.36
N ALA A 21 26.15 33.75 -22.76
CA ALA A 21 25.12 34.49 -22.09
C ALA A 21 23.85 33.63 -22.24
N THR A 22 23.49 32.90 -21.20
CA THR A 22 22.18 32.25 -21.11
C THR A 22 21.15 33.35 -21.19
N ALA A 23 20.49 33.46 -22.36
CA ALA A 23 19.35 34.35 -22.50
C ALA A 23 18.30 33.97 -21.46
N ALA A 24 17.84 34.95 -20.66
CA ALA A 24 16.78 34.74 -19.69
C ALA A 24 15.51 34.23 -20.40
N ALA A 25 14.87 33.20 -19.84
CA ALA A 25 13.64 32.65 -20.40
C ALA A 25 12.48 33.66 -20.25
N ALA A 26 11.54 33.63 -21.20
CA ALA A 26 10.37 34.49 -21.17
C ALA A 26 9.20 33.84 -20.40
N PRO A 27 8.33 34.61 -19.73
CA PRO A 27 7.16 34.06 -19.07
C PRO A 27 6.02 33.77 -20.06
N PHE A 28 5.10 32.89 -19.66
CA PHE A 28 3.78 32.81 -20.30
C PHE A 28 2.94 34.04 -19.89
N THR A 29 2.16 34.59 -20.83
CA THR A 29 1.30 35.76 -20.61
C THR A 29 -0.14 35.40 -20.30
N ALA A 30 -0.61 34.20 -20.67
CA ALA A 30 -1.90 33.67 -20.24
C ALA A 30 -1.79 32.19 -19.88
N THR A 31 -2.14 31.86 -18.64
CA THR A 31 -2.04 30.51 -18.06
C THR A 31 -3.37 30.14 -17.41
N PRO A 32 -4.43 29.83 -18.19
CA PRO A 32 -5.72 29.43 -17.62
C PRO A 32 -5.56 28.17 -16.76
N ALA A 33 -6.28 28.15 -15.63
CA ALA A 33 -6.32 26.98 -14.75
C ALA A 33 -7.01 25.79 -15.44
N PRO A 34 -6.58 24.55 -15.15
CA PRO A 34 -7.26 23.37 -15.64
C PRO A 34 -8.62 23.18 -14.96
N VAL A 35 -9.57 22.59 -15.69
CA VAL A 35 -10.92 22.25 -15.21
C VAL A 35 -11.06 20.73 -15.15
N ILE A 36 -11.55 20.24 -14.01
CA ILE A 36 -11.88 18.83 -13.82
C ILE A 36 -13.36 18.62 -14.16
N THR A 37 -13.63 17.61 -14.99
CA THR A 37 -14.99 17.13 -15.28
C THR A 37 -15.18 15.71 -14.79
N GLY A 38 -16.40 15.36 -14.37
CA GLY A 38 -16.75 14.05 -13.80
C GLY A 38 -17.21 14.15 -12.35
N LYS A 39 -17.68 13.02 -11.79
CA LYS A 39 -18.06 12.93 -10.38
C LYS A 39 -16.91 12.34 -9.58
N ALA A 40 -16.54 13.01 -8.48
CA ALA A 40 -15.53 12.53 -7.54
C ALA A 40 -16.09 11.38 -6.68
N VAL A 41 -16.29 10.22 -7.30
CA VAL A 41 -16.85 9.01 -6.67
C VAL A 41 -15.90 7.86 -6.97
N ILE A 42 -15.63 7.02 -5.96
CA ILE A 42 -14.72 5.86 -6.08
C ILE A 42 -15.07 5.02 -7.32
N GLY A 43 -14.04 4.72 -8.13
CA GLY A 43 -14.14 3.97 -9.37
C GLY A 43 -14.59 4.78 -10.59
N GLN A 44 -15.05 6.03 -10.42
CA GLN A 44 -15.38 6.93 -11.53
C GLN A 44 -14.14 7.64 -12.06
N ARG A 45 -14.22 8.06 -13.33
CA ARG A 45 -13.14 8.77 -14.01
C ARG A 45 -13.35 10.28 -13.98
N LEU A 46 -12.32 10.99 -13.55
CA LEU A 46 -12.18 12.43 -13.68
C LEU A 46 -11.32 12.75 -14.92
N LEU A 47 -11.68 13.80 -15.64
CA LEU A 47 -10.96 14.25 -16.83
C LEU A 47 -10.51 15.70 -16.65
N ALA A 48 -9.21 15.93 -16.80
CA ALA A 48 -8.60 17.25 -16.80
C ALA A 48 -8.63 17.86 -18.21
N THR A 49 -9.12 19.09 -18.29
CA THR A 49 -9.11 19.89 -19.53
C THR A 49 -8.46 21.23 -19.26
N THR A 50 -7.56 21.66 -20.15
CA THR A 50 -6.82 22.92 -19.98
C THR A 50 -7.03 23.77 -21.22
N ALA A 51 -7.49 25.01 -21.04
CA ALA A 51 -7.54 25.96 -22.13
C ALA A 51 -6.13 26.32 -22.63
N ARG A 52 -6.01 26.78 -23.88
CA ARG A 52 -4.71 27.04 -24.51
C ARG A 52 -3.96 28.16 -23.78
N TRP A 53 -2.70 27.91 -23.43
CA TRP A 53 -1.81 28.92 -22.86
C TRP A 53 -1.31 29.89 -23.94
N THR A 54 -0.93 31.09 -23.54
CA THR A 54 -0.34 32.09 -24.43
C THR A 54 1.06 32.46 -23.93
N PRO A 55 2.12 32.25 -24.74
CA PRO A 55 2.13 31.49 -25.98
C PRO A 55 1.80 30.00 -25.74
N ALA A 56 1.48 29.24 -26.79
CA ALA A 56 1.12 27.83 -26.62
C ALA A 56 2.29 27.02 -26.05
N ALA A 57 2.04 26.26 -24.97
CA ALA A 57 2.99 25.28 -24.48
C ALA A 57 3.21 24.19 -25.54
N THR A 58 4.45 23.70 -25.65
CA THR A 58 4.79 22.57 -26.54
C THR A 58 4.62 21.22 -25.86
N THR A 59 4.72 21.20 -24.52
CA THR A 59 4.51 20.02 -23.69
C THR A 59 3.68 20.37 -22.47
N SER A 60 2.89 19.40 -21.99
CA SER A 60 2.12 19.53 -20.75
C SER A 60 2.30 18.28 -19.91
N ALA A 61 2.68 18.46 -18.64
CA ALA A 61 2.75 17.41 -17.63
C ALA A 61 1.58 17.57 -16.66
N TYR A 62 0.94 16.45 -16.31
CA TYR A 62 -0.14 16.42 -15.34
C TYR A 62 0.37 15.78 -14.06
N ALA A 63 -0.12 16.27 -12.92
CA ALA A 63 0.03 15.61 -11.63
C ALA A 63 -1.31 15.72 -10.90
N TRP A 64 -1.95 14.58 -10.65
CA TRP A 64 -3.15 14.53 -9.81
C TRP A 64 -2.75 14.60 -8.34
N LEU A 65 -3.49 15.38 -7.55
CA LEU A 65 -3.25 15.58 -6.14
C LEU A 65 -4.48 15.20 -5.33
N VAL A 66 -4.25 14.62 -4.17
CA VAL A 66 -5.27 14.28 -3.16
C VAL A 66 -4.91 15.09 -1.91
N ASP A 67 -5.82 15.95 -1.46
CA ASP A 67 -5.59 16.93 -0.38
C ASP A 67 -4.28 17.73 -0.57
N GLY A 68 -3.99 18.10 -1.82
CA GLY A 68 -2.79 18.87 -2.19
C GLY A 68 -1.49 18.05 -2.27
N VAL A 69 -1.53 16.74 -2.03
CA VAL A 69 -0.36 15.85 -2.15
C VAL A 69 -0.37 15.13 -3.50
N PRO A 70 0.69 15.22 -4.32
CA PRO A 70 0.78 14.52 -5.59
C PRO A 70 0.68 12.99 -5.44
N VAL A 71 -0.13 12.38 -6.29
CA VAL A 71 -0.27 10.93 -6.36
C VAL A 71 0.75 10.35 -7.33
N SER A 72 1.64 9.50 -6.83
CA SER A 72 2.69 8.87 -7.64
C SER A 72 2.11 8.09 -8.83
N GLY A 73 2.68 8.30 -10.02
CA GLY A 73 2.29 7.65 -11.27
C GLY A 73 1.02 8.20 -11.93
N GLN A 74 0.34 9.17 -11.31
CA GLN A 74 -0.91 9.74 -11.85
C GLN A 74 -0.62 11.00 -12.66
N THR A 75 -0.13 10.77 -13.88
CA THR A 75 0.32 11.84 -14.81
C THR A 75 -0.47 11.90 -16.12
N SER A 76 -1.57 11.15 -16.20
CA SER A 76 -2.47 11.15 -17.35
C SER A 76 -3.46 12.32 -17.29
N THR A 77 -4.10 12.63 -18.43
CA THR A 77 -5.21 13.57 -18.50
C THR A 77 -6.46 13.07 -17.78
N ALA A 78 -6.51 11.78 -17.46
CA ALA A 78 -7.59 11.15 -16.74
C ALA A 78 -7.11 10.52 -15.42
N TYR A 79 -7.96 10.57 -14.40
CA TYR A 79 -7.74 9.98 -13.10
C TYR A 79 -8.94 9.14 -12.69
N THR A 80 -8.69 7.90 -12.27
CA THR A 80 -9.74 7.05 -11.72
C THR A 80 -9.71 7.21 -10.20
N VAL A 81 -10.81 7.69 -9.62
CA VAL A 81 -10.90 7.90 -8.17
C VAL A 81 -10.71 6.58 -7.45
N ARG A 82 -9.75 6.54 -6.53
CA ARG A 82 -9.34 5.34 -5.80
C ARG A 82 -10.10 5.27 -4.48
N ALA A 83 -10.19 4.07 -3.91
CA ALA A 83 -10.77 3.90 -2.58
C ALA A 83 -10.00 4.70 -1.50
N ALA A 84 -8.68 4.88 -1.68
CA ALA A 84 -7.83 5.65 -0.78
C ALA A 84 -8.12 7.16 -0.80
N ASP A 85 -8.86 7.67 -1.79
CA ASP A 85 -9.18 9.09 -1.89
C ASP A 85 -10.47 9.45 -1.13
N ALA A 86 -11.11 8.48 -0.48
CA ALA A 86 -12.36 8.67 0.24
C ALA A 86 -12.20 9.69 1.37
N GLY A 87 -13.06 10.71 1.39
CA GLY A 87 -13.00 11.82 2.35
C GLY A 87 -12.07 12.97 1.93
N SER A 88 -11.33 12.82 0.84
CA SER A 88 -10.42 13.84 0.32
C SER A 88 -11.03 14.62 -0.84
N VAL A 89 -10.44 15.77 -1.16
CA VAL A 89 -10.69 16.48 -2.41
C VAL A 89 -9.58 16.16 -3.42
N ILE A 90 -9.93 16.20 -4.71
CA ILE A 90 -8.99 15.94 -5.80
C ILE A 90 -8.75 17.23 -6.57
N THR A 91 -7.49 17.51 -6.87
CA THR A 91 -7.07 18.58 -7.78
C THR A 91 -6.12 18.02 -8.83
N VAL A 92 -5.90 18.78 -9.92
CA VAL A 92 -4.88 18.47 -10.91
C VAL A 92 -3.99 19.68 -11.13
N ALA A 93 -2.68 19.49 -11.03
CA ALA A 93 -1.68 20.47 -11.42
C ALA A 93 -1.22 20.16 -12.85
N VAL A 94 -1.21 21.18 -13.70
CA VAL A 94 -0.76 21.09 -15.08
C VAL A 94 0.43 22.03 -15.27
N THR A 95 1.59 21.45 -15.61
CA THR A 95 2.81 22.18 -15.92
C THR A 95 2.98 22.26 -17.43
N GLY A 96 2.99 23.45 -17.98
CA GLY A 96 3.23 23.70 -19.40
C GLY A 96 4.64 24.23 -19.62
N SER A 97 5.31 23.69 -20.64
CA SER A 97 6.69 24.05 -20.98
C SER A 97 6.83 24.39 -22.45
N ARG A 98 7.72 25.34 -22.75
CA ARG A 98 8.11 25.74 -24.11
C ARG A 98 9.56 26.18 -24.11
N SER A 99 10.33 25.79 -25.11
CA SER A 99 11.75 26.19 -25.22
C SER A 99 11.88 27.71 -25.27
N GLY A 100 12.80 28.26 -24.46
CA GLY A 100 12.97 29.70 -24.28
C GLY A 100 11.95 30.36 -23.34
N TYR A 101 11.08 29.58 -22.69
CA TYR A 101 10.10 30.07 -21.72
C TYR A 101 10.22 29.36 -20.37
N ASP A 102 9.86 30.07 -19.30
CA ASP A 102 9.76 29.51 -17.96
C ASP A 102 8.60 28.52 -17.88
N ALA A 103 8.86 27.31 -17.37
CA ALA A 103 7.80 26.36 -17.09
C ALA A 103 6.87 26.92 -16.03
N THR A 104 5.57 26.97 -16.34
CA THR A 104 4.55 27.45 -15.41
C THR A 104 3.67 26.28 -15.00
N THR A 105 3.12 26.31 -13.78
CA THR A 105 2.18 25.30 -13.27
C THR A 105 0.92 25.99 -12.83
N GLN A 106 -0.23 25.44 -13.21
CA GLN A 106 -1.55 25.86 -12.72
C GLN A 106 -2.31 24.68 -12.14
N THR A 107 -3.01 24.92 -11.03
CA THR A 107 -3.80 23.91 -10.33
C THR A 107 -5.29 24.20 -10.51
N SER A 108 -6.09 23.16 -10.68
CA SER A 108 -7.55 23.28 -10.79
C SER A 108 -8.17 23.73 -9.47
N GLU A 109 -9.42 24.16 -9.54
CA GLU A 109 -10.29 24.13 -8.36
C GLU A 109 -10.45 22.68 -7.85
N PRO A 110 -10.63 22.48 -6.53
CA PRO A 110 -10.88 21.16 -5.97
C PRO A 110 -12.24 20.62 -6.41
N THR A 111 -12.32 19.30 -6.59
CA THR A 111 -13.61 18.63 -6.71
C THR A 111 -14.42 18.74 -5.43
N ALA A 112 -15.70 18.38 -5.49
CA ALA A 112 -16.41 17.97 -4.28
C ALA A 112 -15.65 16.84 -3.56
N THR A 113 -15.77 16.79 -2.24
CA THR A 113 -15.18 15.73 -1.43
C THR A 113 -15.65 14.36 -1.92
N VAL A 114 -14.70 13.45 -2.10
CA VAL A 114 -15.03 12.06 -2.47
C VAL A 114 -15.84 11.45 -1.33
N PRO A 115 -17.06 10.95 -1.58
CA PRO A 115 -17.88 10.36 -0.54
C PRO A 115 -17.15 9.19 0.13
N THR A 116 -17.11 9.21 1.45
CA THR A 116 -16.74 8.02 2.22
C THR A 116 -17.88 6.99 2.09
N PRO A 117 -17.59 5.73 1.73
CA PRO A 117 -18.63 4.71 1.70
C PRO A 117 -19.22 4.56 3.09
N VAL A 118 -20.50 4.91 3.24
CA VAL A 118 -21.23 4.62 4.49
C VAL A 118 -21.48 3.12 4.51
N VAL A 119 -20.81 2.44 5.42
CA VAL A 119 -20.97 1.00 5.63
C VAL A 119 -21.78 0.75 6.90
N ALA A 120 -22.75 -0.17 6.83
CA ALA A 120 -23.50 -0.59 8.00
C ALA A 120 -22.65 -1.51 8.89
N PRO A 121 -22.81 -1.48 10.22
CA PRO A 121 -22.19 -2.47 11.09
C PRO A 121 -22.90 -3.83 10.98
N PHE A 122 -22.21 -4.91 11.35
CA PHE A 122 -22.88 -6.17 11.68
C PHE A 122 -23.67 -5.97 12.98
N THR A 123 -24.95 -6.35 12.98
CA THR A 123 -25.78 -6.33 14.19
C THR A 123 -25.48 -7.50 15.12
N ALA A 124 -24.94 -8.59 14.60
CA ALA A 124 -24.40 -9.70 15.39
C ALA A 124 -23.07 -10.20 14.78
N ALA A 125 -22.04 -10.24 15.61
CA ALA A 125 -20.71 -10.78 15.28
C ALA A 125 -20.12 -11.44 16.55
N PRO A 126 -20.59 -12.65 16.92
CA PRO A 126 -20.15 -13.33 18.12
C PRO A 126 -18.67 -13.73 18.05
N THR A 127 -18.06 -13.91 19.22
CA THR A 127 -16.72 -14.47 19.34
C THR A 127 -16.71 -15.90 18.82
N PRO A 128 -15.79 -16.27 17.91
CA PRO A 128 -15.71 -17.63 17.39
C PRO A 128 -15.22 -18.60 18.47
N THR A 129 -15.55 -19.88 18.31
CA THR A 129 -15.06 -20.95 19.18
C THR A 129 -14.23 -21.94 18.37
N ILE A 130 -13.31 -22.65 19.04
CA ILE A 130 -12.57 -23.76 18.46
C ILE A 130 -13.17 -25.06 18.99
N ALA A 131 -13.39 -26.03 18.10
CA ALA A 131 -13.79 -27.38 18.45
C ALA A 131 -12.70 -28.40 18.10
N GLY A 132 -12.60 -29.47 18.88
CA GLY A 132 -11.57 -30.50 18.74
C GLY A 132 -10.63 -30.56 19.94
N SER A 133 -9.67 -31.48 19.89
CA SER A 133 -8.65 -31.63 20.93
C SER A 133 -7.35 -30.93 20.50
N PRO A 134 -6.77 -30.04 21.31
CA PRO A 134 -5.52 -29.35 20.98
C PRO A 134 -4.32 -30.29 21.22
N GLN A 135 -4.25 -31.39 20.49
CA GLN A 135 -3.18 -32.39 20.58
C GLN A 135 -2.50 -32.53 19.22
N VAL A 136 -1.18 -32.72 19.23
CA VAL A 136 -0.41 -32.88 17.99
C VAL A 136 -0.97 -34.01 17.14
N GLY A 137 -1.15 -33.74 15.85
CA GLY A 137 -1.73 -34.66 14.88
C GLY A 137 -3.26 -34.57 14.72
N PHE A 138 -3.97 -33.98 15.69
CA PHE A 138 -5.41 -33.75 15.63
C PHE A 138 -5.78 -32.51 14.84
N THR A 139 -7.04 -32.42 14.45
CA THR A 139 -7.59 -31.27 13.70
C THR A 139 -8.50 -30.46 14.58
N LEU A 140 -8.23 -29.16 14.65
CA LEU A 140 -9.10 -28.14 15.24
C LEU A 140 -10.02 -27.56 14.17
N THR A 141 -11.25 -27.25 14.55
CA THR A 141 -12.27 -26.68 13.65
C THR A 141 -12.77 -25.36 14.23
N ALA A 142 -12.63 -24.28 13.47
CA ALA A 142 -13.15 -22.97 13.82
C ALA A 142 -14.68 -22.90 13.61
N ARG A 143 -15.39 -22.31 14.57
CA ARG A 143 -16.82 -22.05 14.51
C ARG A 143 -17.06 -20.56 14.65
N ALA A 144 -17.44 -19.92 13.55
CA ALA A 144 -17.64 -18.47 13.48
C ALA A 144 -18.85 -17.97 14.30
N GLY A 145 -19.78 -18.85 14.64
CA GLY A 145 -21.10 -18.49 15.17
C GLY A 145 -22.01 -17.90 14.07
N THR A 146 -23.20 -17.44 14.48
CA THR A 146 -24.20 -16.86 13.57
C THR A 146 -24.01 -15.34 13.50
N TRP A 147 -23.58 -14.84 12.34
CA TRP A 147 -23.42 -13.41 12.10
C TRP A 147 -24.67 -12.84 11.43
N THR A 148 -25.01 -11.59 11.80
CA THR A 148 -26.15 -10.87 11.21
C THR A 148 -25.69 -9.50 10.69
N PRO A 149 -25.91 -9.21 9.40
CA PRO A 149 -26.34 -10.15 8.36
C PRO A 149 -25.25 -11.20 8.04
N TRP A 150 -25.61 -12.26 7.31
CA TRP A 150 -24.66 -13.32 6.93
C TRP A 150 -23.55 -12.80 5.98
N PRO A 151 -22.26 -12.93 6.34
CA PRO A 151 -21.12 -12.52 5.52
C PRO A 151 -20.40 -13.70 4.86
N THR A 152 -19.35 -13.39 4.08
CA THR A 152 -18.29 -14.33 3.71
C THR A 152 -17.19 -14.30 4.78
N PHE A 153 -16.71 -15.48 5.19
CA PHE A 153 -15.68 -15.61 6.22
C PHE A 153 -14.30 -15.92 5.65
N THR A 154 -13.27 -15.34 6.29
CA THR A 154 -11.88 -15.77 6.17
C THR A 154 -11.32 -16.09 7.55
N TYR A 155 -10.38 -17.02 7.61
CA TYR A 155 -9.77 -17.51 8.85
C TYR A 155 -8.28 -17.19 8.87
N ALA A 156 -7.75 -17.00 10.07
CA ALA A 156 -6.33 -16.82 10.32
C ALA A 156 -5.98 -17.47 11.65
N TRP A 157 -5.26 -18.59 11.59
CA TRP A 157 -4.80 -19.29 12.79
C TRP A 157 -3.56 -18.62 13.36
N THR A 158 -3.49 -18.53 14.69
CA THR A 158 -2.37 -17.94 15.41
C THR A 158 -1.79 -18.94 16.41
N ARG A 159 -0.48 -18.82 16.65
CA ARG A 159 0.30 -19.53 17.65
C ARG A 159 0.92 -18.48 18.57
N ASP A 160 0.58 -18.52 19.85
CA ASP A 160 1.02 -17.53 20.85
C ASP A 160 0.74 -16.08 20.41
N GLY A 161 -0.41 -15.87 19.75
CA GLY A 161 -0.81 -14.57 19.21
C GLY A 161 -0.17 -14.19 17.87
N VAL A 162 0.79 -14.97 17.35
CA VAL A 162 1.47 -14.74 16.07
C VAL A 162 0.77 -15.50 14.94
N LEU A 163 0.57 -14.85 13.80
CA LEU A 163 -0.06 -15.47 12.62
C LEU A 163 0.76 -16.67 12.10
N ILE A 164 0.08 -17.80 11.89
CA ILE A 164 0.66 -18.96 11.22
C ILE A 164 0.42 -18.78 9.71
N GLY A 165 1.49 -18.49 8.96
CA GLY A 165 1.42 -18.23 7.52
C GLY A 165 0.74 -19.36 6.74
N GLY A 166 -0.18 -18.99 5.84
CA GLY A 166 -0.89 -19.92 4.97
C GLY A 166 -2.03 -20.71 5.64
N GLN A 167 -2.24 -20.57 6.95
CA GLN A 167 -3.31 -21.26 7.68
C GLN A 167 -4.59 -20.43 7.69
N THR A 168 -5.32 -20.50 6.56
CA THR A 168 -6.55 -19.72 6.35
C THR A 168 -7.82 -20.56 6.21
N GLY A 169 -7.69 -21.88 6.43
CA GLY A 169 -8.81 -22.81 6.41
C GLY A 169 -9.69 -22.72 7.66
N VAL A 170 -10.93 -23.21 7.53
CA VAL A 170 -11.85 -23.44 8.66
C VAL A 170 -11.24 -24.40 9.68
N THR A 171 -10.37 -25.30 9.21
CA THR A 171 -9.70 -26.30 10.02
C THR A 171 -8.20 -26.05 10.08
N TYR A 172 -7.58 -26.42 11.20
CA TYR A 172 -6.13 -26.41 11.39
C TYR A 172 -5.66 -27.74 11.97
N ARG A 173 -4.64 -28.34 11.36
CA ARG A 173 -4.01 -29.55 11.89
C ARG A 173 -2.89 -29.16 12.84
N VAL A 174 -3.01 -29.58 14.10
CA VAL A 174 -2.00 -29.31 15.12
C VAL A 174 -0.71 -30.04 14.76
N THR A 175 0.38 -29.30 14.73
CA THR A 175 1.72 -29.73 14.37
C THR A 175 2.63 -29.83 15.59
N GLU A 176 3.78 -30.47 15.42
CA GLU A 176 4.81 -30.56 16.47
C GLU A 176 5.29 -29.17 16.95
N GLN A 177 5.27 -28.16 16.08
CA GLN A 177 5.65 -26.78 16.42
C GLN A 177 4.67 -26.09 17.37
N ASP A 178 3.47 -26.63 17.55
CA ASP A 178 2.45 -26.05 18.41
C ASP A 178 2.56 -26.53 19.87
N ARG A 179 3.45 -27.47 20.19
CA ARG A 179 3.57 -28.00 21.56
C ARG A 179 3.85 -26.91 22.57
N GLY A 180 3.04 -26.84 23.62
CA GLY A 180 3.14 -25.83 24.66
C GLY A 180 2.63 -24.45 24.24
N ALA A 181 2.24 -24.26 22.97
CA ALA A 181 1.75 -23.00 22.45
C ALA A 181 0.24 -22.86 22.62
N ALA A 182 -0.21 -21.61 22.68
CA ALA A 182 -1.61 -21.23 22.67
C ALA A 182 -2.11 -21.03 21.22
N LEU A 183 -3.01 -21.90 20.77
CA LEU A 183 -3.63 -21.79 19.44
C LEU A 183 -4.94 -21.00 19.50
N ALA A 184 -5.09 -19.99 18.66
CA ALA A 184 -6.34 -19.26 18.49
C ALA A 184 -6.67 -19.07 17.00
N VAL A 185 -7.91 -18.69 16.69
CA VAL A 185 -8.33 -18.37 15.32
C VAL A 185 -9.01 -17.01 15.27
N THR A 186 -8.58 -16.17 14.34
CA THR A 186 -9.28 -14.94 13.98
C THR A 186 -10.19 -15.21 12.80
N VAL A 187 -11.48 -14.90 12.96
CA VAL A 187 -12.50 -14.97 11.91
C VAL A 187 -12.86 -13.56 11.48
N THR A 188 -12.76 -13.30 10.18
CA THR A 188 -13.12 -12.01 9.57
C THR A 188 -14.33 -12.18 8.68
N GLY A 189 -15.40 -11.41 8.95
CA GLY A 189 -16.61 -11.36 8.12
C GLY A 189 -16.58 -10.17 7.17
N THR A 190 -16.82 -10.43 5.89
CA THR A 190 -16.91 -9.43 4.82
C THR A 190 -18.25 -9.48 4.12
N LYS A 191 -18.86 -8.32 3.89
CA LYS A 191 -20.10 -8.19 3.12
C LYS A 191 -20.18 -6.82 2.46
N THR A 192 -20.55 -6.78 1.19
CA THR A 192 -20.73 -5.51 0.44
C THR A 192 -21.72 -4.60 1.15
N GLY A 193 -21.32 -3.34 1.37
CA GLY A 193 -22.12 -2.34 2.10
C GLY A 193 -22.02 -2.43 3.62
N TYR A 194 -21.19 -3.35 4.16
CA TYR A 194 -20.98 -3.52 5.60
C TYR A 194 -19.51 -3.37 5.99
N ALA A 195 -19.28 -2.93 7.23
CA ALA A 195 -17.94 -2.79 7.79
C ALA A 195 -17.32 -4.16 8.04
N THR A 196 -16.18 -4.44 7.40
CA THR A 196 -15.40 -5.65 7.67
C THR A 196 -15.10 -5.75 9.16
N THR A 197 -15.47 -6.87 9.78
CA THR A 197 -15.33 -7.08 11.23
C THR A 197 -14.57 -8.36 11.49
N SER A 198 -13.69 -8.35 12.49
CA SER A 198 -12.93 -9.51 12.93
C SER A 198 -13.22 -9.84 14.39
N ARG A 199 -13.18 -11.13 14.72
CA ARG A 199 -13.29 -11.67 16.08
C ARG A 199 -12.28 -12.79 16.25
N THR A 200 -11.61 -12.84 17.40
CA THR A 200 -10.62 -13.87 17.73
C THR A 200 -11.18 -14.76 18.82
N SER A 201 -11.01 -16.07 18.69
CA SER A 201 -11.45 -17.03 19.69
C SER A 201 -10.61 -16.92 20.96
N ASP A 202 -11.12 -17.52 22.04
CA ASP A 202 -10.25 -17.91 23.15
C ASP A 202 -9.17 -18.90 22.64
N ALA A 203 -8.02 -18.88 23.29
CA ALA A 203 -6.91 -19.74 22.92
C ALA A 203 -7.03 -21.13 23.56
N MET A 204 -6.65 -22.16 22.80
CA MET A 204 -6.48 -23.53 23.28
C MET A 204 -5.00 -23.86 23.40
N THR A 205 -4.54 -24.15 24.61
CA THR A 205 -3.16 -24.56 24.84
C THR A 205 -2.95 -26.01 24.42
N VAL A 206 -1.97 -26.24 23.56
CA VAL A 206 -1.53 -27.60 23.20
C VAL A 206 -0.66 -28.13 24.34
N PRO A 207 -0.95 -29.31 24.92
CA PRO A 207 -0.11 -29.88 25.96
C PRO A 207 1.35 -30.00 25.52
N GLY A 208 2.27 -29.66 26.42
CA GLY A 208 3.70 -29.89 26.22
C GLY A 208 4.02 -31.40 26.12
N ALA A 209 5.26 -31.73 25.77
CA ALA A 209 5.72 -33.11 25.89
C ALA A 209 5.65 -33.54 27.36
N THR A 210 4.89 -34.59 27.65
CA THR A 210 5.06 -35.31 28.91
C THR A 210 6.46 -35.92 28.89
N PRO A 211 7.29 -35.76 29.93
CA PRO A 211 8.55 -36.48 29.98
C PRO A 211 8.24 -37.97 29.86
N THR A 212 8.82 -38.65 28.86
CA THR A 212 8.78 -40.11 28.80
C THR A 212 9.34 -40.61 30.14
N PRO A 213 8.63 -41.46 30.89
CA PRO A 213 9.25 -42.07 32.05
C PRO A 213 10.51 -42.80 31.55
N THR A 214 11.67 -42.44 32.08
CA THR A 214 12.90 -43.19 31.83
C THR A 214 12.59 -44.65 32.15
N PRO A 215 12.82 -45.61 31.24
CA PRO A 215 12.60 -47.01 31.57
C PRO A 215 13.40 -47.32 32.83
N THR A 216 12.71 -47.76 33.89
CA THR A 216 13.39 -48.22 35.10
C THR A 216 14.37 -49.31 34.68
N PRO A 217 15.68 -49.21 34.98
CA PRO A 217 16.62 -50.26 34.63
C PRO A 217 16.10 -51.57 35.23
N THR A 218 15.89 -52.58 34.38
CA THR A 218 15.51 -53.92 34.84
C THR A 218 16.62 -54.42 35.78
N PRO A 219 16.32 -54.83 37.02
CA PRO A 219 17.34 -55.38 37.91
C PRO A 219 17.93 -56.63 37.25
N THR A 220 19.22 -56.56 36.91
CA THR A 220 19.99 -57.72 36.45
C THR A 220 19.99 -58.77 37.54
N ALA A 221 19.42 -59.95 37.27
CA ALA A 221 19.50 -61.08 38.18
C ALA A 221 20.97 -61.44 38.44
N ALA A 222 21.36 -61.55 39.71
CA ALA A 222 22.69 -61.99 40.11
C ALA A 222 22.87 -63.49 39.78
N PRO A 223 24.02 -63.90 39.22
CA PRO A 223 24.30 -65.31 38.99
C PRO A 223 24.43 -66.07 40.32
N THR A 224 23.88 -67.28 40.35
CA THR A 224 23.92 -68.23 41.49
C THR A 224 25.25 -68.98 41.53
#